data_AF-G4ZZJ1-F1
#
_entry.id   AF-G4ZZJ1-F1
#
_cell.length_a   1.000
_cell.length_b   1.000
_cell.length_c   1.000
_cell.angle_alpha   90.00
_cell.angle_beta   90.00
_cell.angle_gamma   90.00
#
_symmetry.space_group_name_H-M   'P 1'
#
loop_
_entity.id
_entity.type
_entity.pdbx_description
1 polymer ?
#
loop_
_entity_poly.entity_id
_entity_poly.type
_entity_poly.pdbx_seq_one_letter_code
_entity_poly.pdbx_strand_id
1 'polypeptide(L)'
;LQCVVIDGDADEFLLGDRTLKSLGINVDHLLERLAAKGAPEEDEDGIPEDDIVGATNLDEIMDRLDVMLDDAVKAGFPHEFKDALRDATKEEVDLWRTKLGADPPAKLEPLRVVLVDGSPPYRTKPRQYSVS
;
A
#
# COMPACT_ATOMS: atom_id res chain seq x y z
N LEU A 1 38.71 33.50 2.57
CA LEU A 1 38.23 32.63 3.67
C LEU A 1 38.13 33.49 4.91
N GLN A 2 36.91 33.69 5.41
CA GLN A 2 36.65 34.50 6.61
C GLN A 2 36.49 33.52 7.79
N CYS A 3 37.33 33.68 8.81
CA CYS A 3 37.31 32.85 10.01
C CYS A 3 36.95 33.73 11.21
N VAL A 4 36.06 33.25 12.07
CA VAL A 4 35.67 33.93 13.31
C VAL A 4 36.03 33.00 14.46
N VAL A 5 36.93 33.48 15.33
CA VAL A 5 37.34 32.79 16.55
C VAL A 5 36.58 33.45 17.70
N ILE A 6 35.91 32.64 18.52
CA ILE A 6 35.14 33.10 19.69
C ILE A 6 35.82 32.46 20.90
N ASP A 7 36.37 33.28 21.78
CA ASP A 7 36.94 32.82 23.04
C ASP A 7 35.84 32.77 24.12
N GLY A 8 35.65 31.60 24.72
CA GLY A 8 34.72 31.38 25.83
C GLY A 8 34.55 29.90 26.17
N ASP A 9 34.41 29.60 27.46
CA ASP A 9 34.22 28.23 27.98
C ASP A 9 32.77 27.72 27.82
N ALA A 10 32.01 28.27 26.86
CA ALA A 10 30.60 27.94 26.65
C ALA A 10 30.45 26.86 25.58
N ASP A 11 29.73 25.78 25.92
CA ASP A 11 29.46 24.68 24.99
C ASP A 11 28.50 25.08 23.84
N GLU A 12 27.73 26.16 24.02
CA GLU A 12 26.77 26.66 23.05
C GLU A 12 26.84 28.19 22.91
N PHE A 13 26.70 28.70 21.67
CA PHE A 13 26.67 30.12 21.35
C PHE A 13 25.64 30.43 20.27
N LEU A 14 25.04 31.62 20.33
CA LEU A 14 24.07 32.09 19.34
C LEU A 14 24.75 33.03 18.35
N LEU A 15 24.66 32.70 17.06
CA LEU A 15 25.22 33.51 15.99
C LEU A 15 24.10 34.22 15.21
N GLY A 16 24.22 35.55 15.08
CA GLY A 16 23.25 36.35 14.34
C GLY A 16 23.28 36.11 12.82
N ASP A 17 22.13 36.31 12.18
CA ASP A 17 21.92 36.13 10.74
C ASP A 17 22.94 36.88 9.86
N ARG A 18 23.29 38.13 10.22
CA ARG A 18 24.29 38.91 9.49
C ARG A 18 25.67 38.25 9.49
N THR A 19 26.06 37.66 10.63
CA THR A 19 27.37 36.99 10.76
C THR A 19 27.37 35.66 10.01
N LEU A 20 26.30 34.88 10.10
CA LEU A 20 26.11 33.66 9.29
C LEU A 20 26.23 33.97 7.79
N LYS A 21 25.54 35.01 7.31
CA LYS A 21 25.61 35.45 5.91
C LYS A 21 27.01 35.91 5.50
N SER A 22 27.74 36.59 6.38
CA SER A 22 29.14 36.97 6.12
C SER A 22 30.08 35.77 6.01
N LEU A 23 29.80 34.68 6.75
CA LEU A 23 30.52 33.41 6.62
C LEU A 23 30.11 32.60 5.37
N GLY A 24 29.15 33.10 4.58
CA GLY A 24 28.61 32.42 3.41
C GLY A 24 27.50 31.41 3.72
N ILE A 25 26.99 31.41 4.95
CA ILE A 25 25.90 30.53 5.40
C ILE A 25 24.60 31.31 5.28
N ASN A 26 23.82 31.03 4.24
CA ASN A 26 22.46 31.56 4.08
C ASN A 26 21.45 30.45 4.36
N VAL A 27 20.89 30.45 5.57
CA VAL A 27 19.96 29.41 6.05
C VAL A 27 18.69 29.39 5.21
N ASP A 28 18.18 30.55 4.79
CA ASP A 28 16.97 30.64 3.96
C ASP A 28 17.17 29.91 2.62
N HIS A 29 18.28 30.16 1.95
CA HIS A 29 18.63 29.50 0.68
C HIS A 29 18.91 27.99 0.84
N LEU A 30 19.44 27.57 1.99
CA LEU A 30 19.64 26.15 2.31
C LEU A 30 18.30 25.44 2.54
N LEU A 31 17.36 26.09 3.23
CA LEU A 31 16.00 25.59 3.45
C LEU A 31 15.21 25.54 2.14
N GLU A 32 15.34 26.55 1.27
CA GLU A 32 14.75 26.54 -0.08
C GLU A 32 15.28 25.37 -0.92
N ARG A 33 16.59 25.10 -0.90
CA ARG A 33 17.18 23.92 -1.57
C ARG A 33 16.70 22.60 -1.00
N LEU A 34 16.40 22.54 0.30
CA LEU A 34 15.85 21.35 0.94
C LEU A 34 14.39 21.14 0.56
N ALA A 35 13.59 22.20 0.55
CA ALA A 35 12.17 22.17 0.16
C ALA A 35 12.00 21.90 -1.35
N ALA A 36 12.91 22.41 -2.19
CA ALA A 36 12.93 22.15 -3.63
C ALA A 36 13.36 20.71 -3.98
N LYS A 37 13.83 19.94 -3.00
CA LYS A 37 14.24 18.54 -3.19
C LYS A 37 13.08 17.54 -3.25
N GLY A 38 11.86 18.06 -3.51
CA GLY A 38 10.67 17.29 -3.86
C GLY A 38 10.15 16.41 -2.73
N ALA A 39 8.88 16.04 -2.80
CA ALA A 39 8.40 14.85 -2.11
C ALA A 39 9.35 13.67 -2.43
N PRO A 40 9.48 12.66 -1.56
CA PRO A 40 10.17 11.43 -1.95
C PRO A 40 9.62 11.04 -3.33
N GLU A 41 10.52 10.76 -4.28
CA GLU A 41 10.09 10.18 -5.56
C GLU A 41 9.19 9.01 -5.20
N GLU A 42 7.94 9.05 -5.69
CA GLU A 42 7.06 7.89 -5.60
C GLU A 42 7.89 6.74 -6.16
N ASP A 43 8.18 5.74 -5.32
CA ASP A 43 8.86 4.52 -5.75
C ASP A 43 7.86 3.82 -6.71
N GLU A 44 7.79 4.30 -7.95
CA GLU A 44 7.05 3.69 -9.04
C GLU A 44 7.78 2.38 -9.31
N ASP A 45 7.27 1.30 -8.73
CA ASP A 45 7.91 -0.02 -8.72
C ASP A 45 7.97 -0.67 -10.11
N GLY A 46 7.48 0.04 -11.13
CA GLY A 46 7.44 -0.39 -12.52
C GLY A 46 6.57 -1.64 -12.71
N ILE A 47 5.79 -2.01 -11.69
CA ILE A 47 4.81 -3.07 -11.79
C ILE A 47 3.65 -2.44 -12.56
N PRO A 48 3.27 -3.00 -13.72
CA PRO A 48 2.02 -2.60 -14.35
C PRO A 48 0.92 -2.67 -13.30
N GLU A 49 0.01 -1.70 -13.26
CA GLU A 49 -1.29 -1.91 -12.64
C GLU A 49 -2.01 -3.00 -13.44
N ASP A 50 -1.53 -4.24 -13.34
CA ASP A 50 -2.28 -5.39 -13.74
C ASP A 50 -3.49 -5.36 -12.81
N ASP A 51 -4.69 -5.33 -13.41
CA ASP A 51 -5.96 -5.63 -12.77
C ASP A 51 -5.96 -7.10 -12.28
N ILE A 52 -4.95 -7.51 -11.50
CA ILE A 52 -4.88 -8.83 -10.83
C ILE A 52 -6.12 -9.01 -9.95
N VAL A 53 -6.67 -7.89 -9.50
CA VAL A 53 -7.86 -7.78 -8.68
C VAL A 53 -9.08 -7.65 -9.60
N GLY A 54 -9.83 -8.73 -9.76
CA GLY A 54 -11.11 -8.67 -10.47
C GLY A 54 -12.15 -7.88 -9.67
N ALA A 55 -12.95 -7.05 -10.35
CA ALA A 55 -14.13 -6.45 -9.76
C ALA A 55 -15.21 -7.52 -9.50
N THR A 56 -15.87 -7.43 -8.35
CA THR A 56 -17.01 -8.30 -8.04
C THR A 56 -18.21 -7.86 -8.86
N ASN A 57 -18.75 -8.78 -9.67
CA ASN A 57 -19.98 -8.57 -10.44
C ASN A 57 -21.08 -9.48 -9.89
N LEU A 58 -22.09 -8.87 -9.25
CA LEU A 58 -23.19 -9.59 -8.62
C LEU A 58 -24.00 -10.40 -9.63
N ASP A 59 -24.27 -9.84 -10.82
CA ASP A 59 -25.06 -10.51 -11.84
C ASP A 59 -24.33 -11.76 -12.37
N GLU A 60 -23.01 -11.64 -12.58
CA GLU A 60 -22.16 -12.76 -13.00
C GLU A 60 -22.13 -13.88 -11.94
N ILE A 61 -22.09 -13.51 -10.66
CA ILE A 61 -22.18 -14.45 -9.54
C ILE A 61 -23.54 -15.15 -9.55
N MET A 62 -24.63 -14.40 -9.66
CA MET A 62 -25.99 -14.95 -9.65
C MET A 62 -26.23 -15.92 -10.82
N ASP A 63 -25.79 -15.54 -12.03
CA ASP A 63 -25.87 -16.40 -13.21
C ASP A 63 -25.08 -17.70 -12.99
N ARG A 64 -23.89 -17.60 -12.40
CA ARG A 64 -23.06 -18.78 -12.11
C ARG A 64 -23.70 -19.68 -11.05
N LEU A 65 -24.33 -19.10 -10.03
CA LEU A 65 -25.02 -19.85 -8.98
C LEU A 65 -26.23 -20.60 -9.54
N ASP A 66 -27.02 -19.99 -10.41
CA ASP A 66 -28.15 -20.65 -11.06
C ASP A 66 -27.67 -21.87 -11.91
N VAL A 67 -26.54 -21.75 -12.62
CA VAL A 67 -25.91 -22.89 -13.33
C VAL A 67 -25.48 -24.00 -12.36
N MET A 68 -24.85 -23.65 -11.23
CA MET A 68 -24.39 -24.62 -10.23
C MET A 68 -25.56 -25.36 -9.57
N LEU A 69 -26.69 -24.68 -9.33
CA LEU A 69 -27.90 -25.29 -8.81
C LEU A 69 -28.50 -26.30 -9.80
N ASP A 70 -28.55 -25.96 -11.07
CA ASP A 70 -29.02 -26.87 -12.11
C ASP A 70 -28.13 -28.12 -12.23
N ASP A 71 -26.81 -27.94 -12.14
CA ASP A 71 -25.86 -29.05 -12.17
C ASP A 71 -25.96 -29.94 -10.92
N ALA A 72 -26.20 -29.36 -9.74
CA ALA A 72 -26.46 -30.12 -8.52
C ALA A 72 -27.71 -31.00 -8.65
N VAL A 73 -28.80 -30.46 -9.22
CA VAL A 73 -30.03 -31.23 -9.47
C VAL A 73 -29.78 -32.35 -10.48
N LYS A 74 -29.04 -32.09 -11.56
CA LYS A 74 -28.64 -33.14 -12.53
C LYS A 74 -27.78 -34.22 -11.87
N ALA A 75 -26.96 -33.86 -10.88
CA ALA A 75 -26.12 -34.78 -10.12
C ALA A 75 -26.89 -35.59 -9.04
N GLY A 76 -28.21 -35.37 -8.90
CA GLY A 76 -29.08 -36.13 -8.00
C GLY A 76 -29.49 -35.39 -6.73
N PHE A 77 -29.25 -34.07 -6.64
CA PHE A 77 -29.81 -33.27 -5.55
C PHE A 77 -31.35 -33.27 -5.61
N PRO A 78 -32.07 -33.43 -4.49
CA PRO A 78 -33.53 -33.51 -4.50
C PRO A 78 -34.17 -32.21 -5.00
N HIS A 79 -35.01 -32.32 -6.04
CA HIS A 79 -35.67 -31.16 -6.66
C HIS A 79 -36.56 -30.39 -5.69
N GLU A 80 -37.14 -31.05 -4.69
CA GLU A 80 -37.98 -30.42 -3.65
C GLU A 80 -37.23 -29.38 -2.81
N PHE A 81 -35.90 -29.50 -2.69
CA PHE A 81 -35.07 -28.55 -1.96
C PHE A 81 -34.36 -27.54 -2.87
N LYS A 82 -34.59 -27.58 -4.19
CA LYS A 82 -33.91 -26.70 -5.15
C LYS A 82 -34.14 -25.22 -4.83
N ASP A 83 -35.39 -24.85 -4.56
CA ASP A 83 -35.76 -23.47 -4.27
C ASP A 83 -35.18 -23.01 -2.93
N ALA A 84 -35.22 -23.87 -1.90
CA ALA A 84 -34.61 -23.59 -0.62
C ALA A 84 -33.09 -23.39 -0.71
N LEU A 85 -32.41 -24.20 -1.54
CA LEU A 85 -30.98 -24.04 -1.80
C LEU A 85 -30.69 -22.75 -2.57
N ARG A 86 -31.55 -22.40 -3.53
CA ARG A 86 -31.44 -21.15 -4.29
C ARG A 86 -31.56 -19.93 -3.39
N ASP A 87 -32.55 -19.93 -2.49
CA ASP A 87 -32.78 -18.83 -1.55
C ASP A 87 -31.60 -18.66 -0.60
N ALA A 88 -31.11 -19.76 -0.01
CA ALA A 88 -29.95 -19.74 0.89
C ALA A 88 -28.68 -19.21 0.20
N THR A 89 -28.46 -19.60 -1.06
CA THR A 89 -27.28 -19.17 -1.82
C THR A 89 -27.34 -17.68 -2.20
N LYS A 90 -28.54 -17.14 -2.39
CA LYS A 90 -28.77 -15.73 -2.71
C LYS A 90 -28.76 -14.81 -1.50
N GLU A 91 -29.18 -15.29 -0.36
CA GLU A 91 -29.09 -14.54 0.90
C GLU A 91 -27.63 -14.25 1.27
N GLU A 92 -26.75 -15.23 1.05
CA GLU A 92 -25.31 -15.15 1.34
C GLU A 92 -24.48 -14.86 0.06
N VAL A 93 -24.96 -13.96 -0.80
CA VAL A 93 -24.34 -13.69 -2.11
C VAL A 93 -22.91 -13.12 -2.00
N ASP A 94 -22.61 -12.43 -0.90
CA ASP A 94 -21.32 -11.81 -0.61
C ASP A 94 -20.20 -12.82 -0.30
N LEU A 95 -20.56 -14.08 -0.01
CA LEU A 95 -19.60 -15.17 0.16
C LEU A 95 -19.00 -15.67 -1.17
N TRP A 96 -19.65 -15.40 -2.30
CA TRP A 96 -19.29 -15.97 -3.59
C TRP A 96 -18.48 -14.99 -4.43
N ARG A 97 -17.47 -15.52 -5.15
CA ARG A 97 -16.63 -14.74 -6.07
C ARG A 97 -16.43 -15.51 -7.38
N THR A 98 -16.54 -14.82 -8.51
CA THR A 98 -16.14 -15.34 -9.83
C THR A 98 -14.67 -15.06 -10.13
N LYS A 99 -14.11 -14.02 -9.51
CA LYS A 99 -12.70 -13.60 -9.63
C LYS A 99 -12.16 -13.28 -8.24
N LEU A 100 -10.89 -13.59 -7.99
CA LEU A 100 -10.21 -13.11 -6.79
C LEU A 100 -10.13 -11.58 -6.87
N GLY A 101 -10.62 -10.90 -5.83
CA GLY A 101 -10.87 -9.46 -5.87
C GLY A 101 -10.51 -8.74 -4.58
N ALA A 102 -10.73 -7.42 -4.57
CA ALA A 102 -10.41 -6.51 -3.46
C ALA A 102 -11.47 -6.60 -2.38
N ASP A 103 -11.60 -7.77 -1.78
CA ASP A 103 -12.37 -7.91 -0.56
C ASP A 103 -11.76 -7.00 0.51
N PRO A 104 -12.60 -6.33 1.31
CA PRO A 104 -12.09 -5.56 2.43
C PRO A 104 -11.31 -6.49 3.37
N PRO A 105 -10.24 -5.99 4.02
CA PRO A 105 -9.53 -6.76 5.01
C PRO A 105 -10.49 -7.24 6.10
N ALA A 106 -10.19 -8.40 6.68
CA ALA A 106 -10.94 -8.90 7.81
C ALA A 106 -10.97 -7.85 8.93
N LYS A 107 -12.07 -7.81 9.70
CA LYS A 107 -12.25 -6.90 10.85
C LYS A 107 -11.41 -7.37 12.06
N LEU A 108 -10.11 -7.42 11.88
CA LEU A 108 -9.12 -7.83 12.86
C LEU A 108 -8.11 -6.71 13.05
N GLU A 109 -7.48 -6.69 14.22
CA GLU A 109 -6.34 -5.80 14.46
C GLU A 109 -5.26 -6.05 13.39
N PRO A 110 -4.70 -4.99 12.79
CA PRO A 110 -3.64 -5.14 11.80
C PRO A 110 -2.45 -5.93 12.36
N LEU A 111 -1.83 -6.73 11.49
CA LEU A 111 -0.61 -7.46 11.84
C LEU A 111 0.48 -6.46 12.26
N ARG A 112 0.98 -6.62 13.49
CA ARG A 112 2.14 -5.88 13.98
C ARG A 112 3.40 -6.70 13.72
N VAL A 113 4.27 -6.18 12.85
CA VAL A 113 5.61 -6.74 12.63
C VAL A 113 6.60 -5.99 13.51
N VAL A 114 7.33 -6.73 14.36
CA VAL A 114 8.39 -6.18 15.21
C VAL A 114 9.72 -6.66 14.68
N LEU A 115 10.62 -5.73 14.39
CA LEU A 115 12.00 -6.06 13.99
C LEU A 115 12.78 -6.56 15.20
N VAL A 116 13.64 -7.54 15.01
CA VAL A 116 14.59 -7.97 16.04
C VAL A 116 15.54 -6.81 16.34
N ASP A 117 15.87 -6.61 17.62
CA ASP A 117 16.79 -5.55 18.05
C ASP A 117 18.11 -5.60 17.28
N GLY A 118 18.56 -4.43 16.82
CA GLY A 118 19.78 -4.29 16.03
C GLY A 118 19.65 -4.66 14.55
N SER A 119 18.46 -4.98 14.05
CA SER A 119 18.25 -5.26 12.63
C SER A 119 18.50 -4.01 11.75
N PRO A 120 19.48 -4.04 10.83
CA PRO A 120 19.70 -2.93 9.92
C PRO A 120 18.66 -2.95 8.78
N PRO A 121 18.14 -1.79 8.35
CA PRO A 121 17.31 -1.73 7.14
C PRO A 121 18.14 -2.11 5.91
N TYR A 122 17.56 -2.90 5.01
CA TYR A 122 18.21 -3.37 3.80
C TYR A 122 17.40 -3.03 2.56
N ARG A 123 18.02 -2.34 1.59
CA ARG A 123 17.43 -2.05 0.28
C ARG A 123 17.98 -3.02 -0.76
N THR A 124 17.12 -3.85 -1.33
CA THR A 124 17.46 -4.74 -2.44
C THR A 124 17.55 -3.99 -3.76
N LYS A 125 18.39 -4.45 -4.70
CA LYS A 125 18.31 -4.01 -6.10
C LYS A 125 16.96 -4.48 -6.71
N PRO A 126 16.32 -3.71 -7.60
CA PRO A 126 15.11 -4.14 -8.30
C PRO A 126 15.34 -5.47 -9.02
N ARG A 127 14.32 -6.34 -9.00
CA ARG A 127 14.34 -7.58 -9.79
C ARG A 127 14.25 -7.23 -11.26
N GLN A 128 15.12 -7.82 -12.09
CA GLN A 128 15.00 -7.73 -13.54
C GLN A 128 13.99 -8.78 -14.02
N TYR A 129 12.87 -8.34 -14.58
CA TYR A 129 11.92 -9.21 -15.27
C TYR A 129 12.26 -9.27 -16.76
N SER A 130 12.11 -10.43 -17.39
CA SER A 130 12.18 -10.55 -18.85
C SER A 130 10.98 -9.86 -19.48
N VAL A 131 11.22 -9.04 -20.50
CA VAL A 131 10.13 -8.43 -21.29
C VAL A 131 9.45 -9.54 -22.11
N SER A 132 8.13 -9.68 -21.97
CA SER A 132 7.32 -10.63 -22.76
C SER A 132 6.98 -10.09 -24.14
#